data_AF-A0A2N6IGZ6-F1
#
_entry.id   AF-A0A2N6IGZ6-F1
#
_cell.length_a   1.000
_cell.length_b   1.000
_cell.length_c   1.000
_cell.angle_alpha   90.00
_cell.angle_beta   90.00
_cell.angle_gamma   90.00
#
_symmetry.space_group_name_H-M   'P 1'
#
loop_
_entity.id
_entity.type
_entity.pdbx_description
1 polymer ?
#
loop_
_entity_poly.entity_id
_entity_poly.type
_entity_poly.pdbx_seq_one_letter_code
_entity_poly.pdbx_strand_id
1 'polypeptide(L)'
;MTRANFSEFVLGAMPGTKAEIVIKSGVSQATVLKWIGQLHADRKIYIAGWKPHPRAGAAMAVYAVGDLPDAKCKLKHMTKRQVRLRFEAKAKLDGRWDQMQARWRSKHWIRKARAVGDPLVAALFGAARGQEVRT
;
A
#
# COMPACT_ATOMS: atom_id res chain seq x y z
N MET A 1 26.24 23.80 -17.35
CA MET A 1 25.31 22.82 -16.72
C MET A 1 25.21 21.60 -17.61
N THR A 2 25.90 20.52 -17.28
CA THR A 2 25.75 19.23 -17.95
C THR A 2 24.34 18.70 -17.66
N ARG A 3 23.53 18.46 -18.71
CA ARG A 3 22.26 17.75 -18.56
C ARG A 3 22.59 16.35 -18.05
N ALA A 4 22.26 16.04 -16.80
CA ALA A 4 22.46 14.71 -16.27
C ALA A 4 21.66 13.70 -17.10
N ASN A 5 22.34 12.68 -17.65
CA ASN A 5 21.70 11.56 -18.35
C ASN A 5 21.06 10.62 -17.32
N PHE A 6 19.90 11.00 -16.80
CA PHE A 6 19.15 10.21 -15.82
C PHE A 6 18.84 8.78 -16.31
N SER A 7 18.74 8.56 -17.62
CA SER A 7 18.59 7.23 -18.21
C SER A 7 19.76 6.30 -17.89
N GLU A 8 21.00 6.79 -17.94
CA GLU A 8 22.20 6.00 -17.64
C GLU A 8 22.26 5.63 -16.16
N PHE A 9 21.92 6.56 -15.26
CA PHE A 9 21.83 6.28 -13.83
C PHE A 9 20.76 5.23 -13.51
N VAL A 10 19.61 5.30 -14.19
CA VAL A 10 18.52 4.33 -14.04
C VAL A 10 18.96 2.95 -14.55
N LEU A 11 19.64 2.88 -15.70
CA LEU A 11 20.17 1.63 -16.27
C LEU A 11 21.27 1.02 -15.39
N GLY A 12 22.21 1.83 -14.89
CA GLY A 12 23.29 1.38 -14.00
C GLY A 12 22.80 0.89 -12.63
N ALA A 13 21.61 1.32 -12.19
CA ALA A 13 20.99 0.86 -10.95
C ALA A 13 20.26 -0.50 -11.09
N MET A 14 20.11 -1.02 -12.31
CA MET A 14 19.50 -2.33 -12.56
C MET A 14 20.51 -3.47 -12.29
N PRO A 15 20.03 -4.69 -11.94
CA PRO A 15 18.65 -5.09 -11.77
C PRO A 15 18.03 -4.66 -10.42
N GLY A 16 16.70 -4.53 -10.40
CA GLY A 16 15.97 -4.23 -9.17
C GLY A 16 14.50 -3.84 -9.36
N THR A 17 13.78 -3.74 -8.24
CA THR A 17 12.44 -3.11 -8.23
C THR A 17 12.55 -1.60 -8.38
N LYS A 18 11.45 -0.92 -8.72
CA LYS A 18 11.38 0.55 -8.79
C LYS A 18 11.95 1.23 -7.55
N ALA A 19 11.61 0.75 -6.35
CA ALA A 19 12.11 1.30 -5.09
C ALA A 19 13.62 1.07 -4.92
N GLU A 20 14.11 -0.12 -5.28
CA GLU A 20 15.54 -0.44 -5.24
C GLU A 20 16.33 0.44 -6.23
N ILE A 21 15.79 0.68 -7.43
CA ILE A 21 16.40 1.53 -8.46
C ILE A 21 16.47 2.99 -7.99
N VAL A 22 15.42 3.51 -7.36
CA VAL A 22 15.44 4.86 -6.76
C VAL A 22 16.56 4.98 -5.72
N ILE A 23 16.68 4.00 -4.82
CA ILE A 23 17.70 4.00 -3.76
C ILE A 23 19.12 3.93 -4.37
N LYS A 24 19.34 3.05 -5.35
CA LYS A 24 20.65 2.84 -5.97
C LYS A 24 21.09 4.01 -6.85
N SER A 25 20.17 4.56 -7.65
CA SER A 25 20.47 5.63 -8.60
C SER A 25 20.56 7.02 -7.95
N GLY A 26 19.95 7.21 -6.77
CA GLY A 26 19.80 8.53 -6.15
C GLY A 26 18.86 9.48 -6.90
N VAL A 27 18.18 8.98 -7.95
CA VAL A 27 17.27 9.76 -8.78
C VAL A 27 15.88 9.78 -8.15
N SER A 28 15.17 10.90 -8.29
CA SER A 28 13.82 11.04 -7.74
C SER A 28 12.87 9.97 -8.30
N GLN A 29 11.91 9.55 -7.48
CA GLN A 29 10.95 8.51 -7.84
C GLN A 29 10.17 8.83 -9.13
N ALA A 30 9.76 10.08 -9.31
CA ALA A 30 9.04 10.51 -10.51
C ALA A 30 9.89 10.33 -11.78
N THR A 31 11.17 10.72 -11.72
CA THR A 31 12.10 10.59 -12.84
C THR A 31 12.41 9.13 -13.14
N VAL A 32 12.62 8.29 -12.12
CA VAL A 32 12.80 6.84 -12.29
C VAL A 32 11.58 6.20 -12.96
N LEU A 33 10.36 6.52 -12.51
CA LEU A 33 9.14 5.99 -13.10
C LEU A 33 8.99 6.38 -14.57
N LYS A 34 9.27 7.63 -14.91
CA LYS A 34 9.26 8.12 -16.30
C LYS A 34 10.25 7.33 -17.15
N TRP A 35 11.50 7.22 -16.72
CA TRP A 35 12.54 6.54 -17.49
C TRP A 35 12.32 5.04 -17.60
N ILE A 36 11.84 4.37 -16.55
CA ILE A 36 11.47 2.94 -16.63
C ILE A 36 10.38 2.74 -17.68
N GLY A 37 9.34 3.59 -17.70
CA GLY A 37 8.29 3.50 -18.71
C GLY A 37 8.84 3.66 -20.14
N GLN A 38 9.70 4.66 -20.34
CA GLN A 38 10.30 4.92 -21.65
C GLN A 38 11.27 3.80 -22.08
N LEU A 39 12.17 3.36 -21.20
CA LEU A 39 13.12 2.29 -21.49
C LEU A 39 12.43 0.94 -21.75
N HIS A 40 11.30 0.68 -21.09
CA HIS A 40 10.52 -0.54 -21.31
C HIS A 40 9.76 -0.49 -22.64
N ALA A 41 9.18 0.66 -22.99
CA ALA A 41 8.58 0.88 -24.31
C ALA A 41 9.61 0.73 -25.44
N ASP A 42 10.84 1.20 -25.23
CA ASP A 42 11.97 1.06 -26.15
C ASP A 42 12.58 -0.36 -26.16
N ARG A 43 12.07 -1.31 -25.36
CA ARG A 43 12.61 -2.67 -25.18
C ARG A 43 14.09 -2.73 -24.77
N LYS A 44 14.57 -1.71 -24.05
CA LYS A 44 15.94 -1.68 -23.48
C LYS A 44 16.02 -2.37 -22.12
N ILE A 45 14.87 -2.57 -21.48
CA ILE A 45 14.74 -3.25 -20.21
C ILE A 45 13.54 -4.19 -20.29
N TYR A 46 13.55 -5.22 -19.45
CA TYR A 46 12.45 -6.19 -19.34
C TYR A 46 12.18 -6.51 -17.87
N ILE A 47 11.01 -7.08 -17.60
CA ILE A 47 10.65 -7.60 -16.29
C ILE A 47 11.28 -8.99 -16.13
N ALA A 48 12.39 -9.08 -15.40
CA ALA A 48 13.09 -10.34 -15.13
C ALA A 48 12.33 -11.23 -14.14
N GLY A 49 11.47 -10.65 -13.30
CA GLY A 49 10.71 -11.40 -12.31
C GLY A 49 9.83 -10.53 -11.45
N TRP A 50 9.20 -11.16 -10.45
CA TRP A 50 8.25 -10.52 -9.55
C TRP A 50 8.60 -10.83 -8.10
N LYS A 51 8.57 -9.81 -7.25
CA LYS A 51 8.73 -9.92 -5.79
C LYS A 51 7.40 -9.66 -5.08
N PRO A 52 7.10 -10.34 -3.97
CA PRO A 52 5.93 -10.04 -3.15
C PRO A 52 6.08 -8.65 -2.51
N HIS A 53 4.97 -7.92 -2.39
CA HIS A 53 4.99 -6.63 -1.71
C HIS A 53 5.12 -6.82 -0.19
N PRO A 54 6.02 -6.09 0.49
CA PRO A 54 6.23 -6.26 1.93
C PRO A 54 4.98 -5.96 2.77
N ARG A 55 4.15 -5.02 2.31
CA ARG A 55 2.89 -4.62 2.96
C ARG A 55 1.63 -5.23 2.31
N ALA A 56 1.76 -6.38 1.64
CA ALA A 56 0.65 -7.07 0.97
C ALA A 56 -0.08 -6.24 -0.12
N GLY A 57 0.62 -5.30 -0.75
CA GLY A 57 0.17 -4.61 -1.96
C GLY A 57 0.39 -5.44 -3.22
N ALA A 58 0.29 -4.80 -4.39
CA ALA A 58 0.57 -5.45 -5.68
C ALA A 58 2.02 -5.95 -5.76
N ALA A 59 2.22 -7.09 -6.42
CA ALA A 59 3.56 -7.63 -6.66
C ALA A 59 4.45 -6.60 -7.35
N MET A 60 5.71 -6.56 -6.95
CA MET A 60 6.69 -5.60 -7.45
C MET A 60 7.47 -6.23 -8.60
N ALA A 61 7.41 -5.61 -9.78
CA ALA A 61 8.24 -6.01 -10.91
C ALA A 61 9.72 -5.75 -10.62
N VAL A 62 10.56 -6.70 -11.00
CA VAL A 62 12.03 -6.59 -10.99
C VAL A 62 12.46 -6.33 -12.43
N TYR A 63 13.06 -5.17 -12.67
CA TYR A 63 13.55 -4.76 -13.98
C TYR A 63 15.02 -5.15 -14.15
N ALA A 64 15.39 -5.56 -15.35
CA ALA A 64 16.76 -5.83 -15.77
C ALA A 64 17.01 -5.24 -17.17
N VAL A 65 18.27 -4.98 -17.48
CA VAL A 65 18.69 -4.48 -18.81
C VAL A 65 18.65 -5.62 -19.81
N GLY A 66 18.09 -5.37 -20.99
CA GLY A 66 17.94 -6.34 -22.08
C GLY A 66 16.59 -6.24 -22.77
N ASP A 67 16.40 -7.06 -23.79
CA ASP A 67 15.25 -7.06 -24.71
C ASP A 67 14.42 -8.36 -24.63
N LEU A 68 14.67 -9.17 -23.60
CA LEU A 68 13.94 -10.41 -23.36
C LEU A 68 12.44 -10.16 -23.09
N PRO A 69 11.57 -11.16 -23.36
CA PRO A 69 10.16 -11.05 -23.03
C PRO A 69 9.93 -10.94 -21.51
N ASP A 70 8.93 -10.15 -21.12
CA ASP A 70 8.58 -9.97 -19.72
C ASP A 70 8.16 -11.28 -19.04
N ALA A 71 8.69 -11.51 -17.85
CA ALA A 71 8.30 -12.62 -17.01
C ALA A 71 6.82 -12.50 -16.60
N LYS A 72 6.05 -13.58 -16.76
CA LYS A 72 4.66 -13.65 -16.30
C LYS A 72 4.59 -13.57 -14.77
N CYS A 73 3.69 -12.74 -14.24
CA CYS A 73 3.45 -12.67 -12.80
C CYS A 73 2.71 -13.92 -12.31
N LYS A 74 3.40 -14.80 -11.56
CA LYS A 74 2.81 -15.99 -10.93
C LYS A 74 2.42 -15.77 -9.47
N LEU A 75 2.72 -14.60 -8.91
CA LEU A 75 2.44 -14.30 -7.51
C LEU A 75 0.95 -13.99 -7.33
N LYS A 76 0.30 -14.75 -6.45
CA LYS A 76 -1.10 -14.51 -6.10
C LYS A 76 -1.20 -13.36 -5.11
N HIS A 77 -2.20 -12.50 -5.31
CA HIS A 77 -2.56 -11.50 -4.32
C HIS A 77 -2.99 -12.18 -3.03
N MET A 78 -2.54 -11.61 -1.90
CA MET A 78 -3.01 -12.07 -0.60
C MET A 78 -4.49 -11.73 -0.44
N THR A 79 -5.27 -12.69 0.05
CA THR A 79 -6.66 -12.42 0.42
C THR A 79 -6.71 -11.49 1.64
N LYS A 80 -7.80 -10.73 1.80
CA LYS A 80 -8.03 -9.87 2.98
C LYS A 80 -7.84 -10.64 4.29
N ARG A 81 -8.26 -11.92 4.33
CA ARG A 81 -8.07 -12.80 5.49
C ARG A 81 -6.59 -13.07 5.77
N GLN A 82 -5.79 -13.39 4.76
CA GLN A 82 -4.36 -13.63 4.93
C GLN A 82 -3.61 -12.35 5.35
N VAL A 83 -3.98 -11.19 4.81
CA VAL A 83 -3.42 -9.89 5.23
C VAL A 83 -3.70 -9.64 6.70
N ARG A 84 -4.96 -9.83 7.13
CA ARG A 84 -5.36 -9.71 8.53
C ARG A 84 -4.54 -10.65 9.42
N LEU A 85 -4.48 -11.94 9.09
CA LEU A 85 -3.73 -12.92 9.90
C LEU A 85 -2.24 -12.56 10.05
N ARG A 86 -1.59 -12.08 8.99
CA ARG A 86 -0.20 -11.59 9.08
C ARG A 86 -0.07 -10.37 10.00
N PHE A 87 -1.01 -9.43 9.89
CA PHE A 87 -1.03 -8.25 10.76
C PHE A 87 -1.19 -8.65 12.23
N GLU A 88 -2.13 -9.55 12.53
CA GLU A 88 -2.35 -10.07 13.88
C GLU A 88 -1.12 -10.80 14.41
N ALA A 89 -0.52 -11.68 13.60
CA ALA A 89 0.70 -12.41 13.97
C ALA A 89 1.86 -11.45 14.31
N LYS A 90 2.08 -10.43 13.48
CA LYS A 90 3.11 -9.40 13.75
C LYS A 90 2.80 -8.60 15.01
N ALA A 91 1.56 -8.18 15.20
CA ALA A 91 1.18 -7.41 16.39
C ALA A 91 1.33 -8.22 17.69
N LYS A 92 1.12 -9.54 17.63
CA LYS A 92 1.39 -10.46 18.75
C LYS A 92 2.88 -10.57 19.05
N LEU A 93 3.70 -10.76 18.02
CA LEU A 93 5.16 -10.80 18.17
C LEU A 93 5.72 -9.49 18.74
N ASP A 94 5.20 -8.35 18.30
CA ASP A 94 5.60 -7.02 18.78
C ASP A 94 5.03 -6.69 20.19
N GLY A 95 4.22 -7.57 20.81
CA GLY A 95 3.58 -7.34 22.11
C GLY A 95 2.49 -6.25 22.14
N ARG A 96 2.13 -5.66 20.98
CA ARG A 96 1.14 -4.56 20.89
C ARG A 96 -0.30 -5.05 20.74
N TRP A 97 -0.50 -6.36 20.60
CA TRP A 97 -1.80 -6.96 20.30
C TRP A 97 -2.88 -6.61 21.33
N ASP A 98 -2.57 -6.71 22.61
CA ASP A 98 -3.55 -6.48 23.68
C ASP A 98 -3.96 -5.02 23.79
N GLN A 99 -3.00 -4.10 23.66
CA GLN A 99 -3.26 -2.66 23.59
C GLN A 99 -4.18 -2.31 22.40
N MET A 100 -3.92 -2.94 21.25
CA MET A 100 -4.77 -2.78 20.07
C MET A 100 -6.19 -3.30 20.30
N GLN A 101 -6.34 -4.48 20.89
CA GLN A 101 -7.65 -5.02 21.24
C GLN A 101 -8.40 -4.12 22.22
N ALA A 102 -7.75 -3.64 23.28
CA ALA A 102 -8.35 -2.72 24.25
C ALA A 102 -8.86 -1.44 23.57
N ARG A 103 -8.03 -0.85 22.69
CA ARG A 103 -8.40 0.33 21.90
C ARG A 103 -9.59 0.05 20.98
N TRP A 104 -9.63 -1.12 20.33
CA TRP A 104 -10.74 -1.50 19.45
C TRP A 104 -12.04 -1.71 20.24
N ARG A 105 -11.98 -2.38 21.39
CA ARG A 105 -13.14 -2.55 22.28
C ARG A 105 -13.66 -1.20 22.78
N SER A 106 -12.77 -0.32 23.24
CA SER A 106 -13.14 1.04 23.67
C SER A 106 -13.84 1.81 22.55
N LYS A 107 -13.27 1.84 21.34
CA LYS A 107 -13.91 2.49 20.17
C LYS A 107 -15.28 1.90 19.82
N HIS A 108 -15.44 0.58 19.94
CA HIS A 108 -16.72 -0.08 19.70
C HIS A 108 -17.78 0.43 20.68
N TRP A 109 -17.46 0.45 21.98
CA TRP A 109 -18.38 0.93 23.02
C TRP A 109 -18.67 2.42 22.92
N ILE A 110 -17.68 3.27 22.61
CA ILE A 110 -17.90 4.70 22.36
C ILE A 110 -18.89 4.90 21.19
N ARG A 111 -18.70 4.17 20.09
CA ARG A 111 -19.60 4.26 18.93
C ARG A 111 -21.01 3.76 19.28
N LYS A 112 -21.12 2.68 20.04
CA LYS A 112 -22.40 2.13 20.49
C LYS A 112 -23.12 3.10 21.43
N ALA A 113 -22.42 3.68 22.40
CA ALA A 113 -22.97 4.70 23.30
C ALA A 113 -23.48 5.93 22.51
N ARG A 114 -22.72 6.40 21.51
CA ARG A 114 -23.16 7.49 20.63
C ARG A 114 -24.40 7.16 19.81
N ALA A 115 -24.58 5.90 19.42
CA ALA A 115 -25.72 5.45 18.61
C ALA A 115 -27.02 5.31 19.41
N VAL A 116 -26.93 5.12 20.74
CA VAL A 116 -28.10 4.95 21.61
C VAL A 116 -28.80 6.29 21.90
N GLY A 117 -28.18 7.43 21.54
CA GLY A 117 -28.68 8.75 21.93
C GLY A 117 -28.51 8.98 23.42
N ASP A 118 -28.50 10.24 23.86
CA ASP A 118 -28.47 10.55 25.28
C ASP A 118 -29.83 10.16 25.90
N PRO A 119 -29.88 9.21 26.85
CA PRO A 119 -31.14 8.77 27.45
C PRO A 119 -31.89 9.91 28.14
N LEU A 120 -31.18 10.94 28.61
CA LEU A 120 -31.77 12.14 29.21
C LEU A 120 -32.41 13.03 28.14
N VAL A 121 -31.78 13.15 26.97
CA VAL A 121 -32.36 13.83 25.79
C VAL A 121 -33.58 13.05 25.26
N ALA A 122 -33.50 11.73 25.21
CA ALA A 122 -34.62 10.88 24.79
C ALA A 122 -35.81 10.94 25.77
N ALA A 123 -35.55 11.08 27.06
CA ALA A 123 -36.58 11.25 28.08
C ALA A 123 -37.20 12.65 28.11
N LEU A 124 -36.40 13.71 27.87
CA LEU A 124 -36.86 15.10 27.88
C LEU A 124 -37.58 15.53 26.61
N PHE A 125 -37.16 15.03 25.44
CA PHE A 125 -37.68 15.47 24.14
C PHE A 125 -38.47 14.39 23.39
N GLY A 126 -38.66 13.22 24.01
CA GLY A 126 -39.27 12.05 23.38
C GLY A 126 -38.37 11.44 22.29
N ALA A 127 -38.67 10.21 21.88
CA ALA A 127 -38.03 9.58 20.72
C ALA A 127 -38.48 10.29 19.43
N ALA A 128 -37.99 11.50 19.19
CA ALA A 128 -38.25 12.24 17.97
C ALA A 128 -37.68 11.44 16.80
N ARG A 129 -38.61 10.87 16.04
CA ARG A 129 -38.44 10.07 14.84
C ARG A 129 -37.41 10.73 13.92
N GLY A 130 -36.53 9.90 13.36
CA GLY A 130 -35.77 10.29 12.19
C GLY A 130 -36.71 10.66 11.05
N GLN A 131 -36.87 11.94 10.78
CA GLN A 131 -37.29 12.47 9.49
C GLN A 131 -37.11 13.99 9.52
N GLU A 132 -36.09 14.49 8.82
CA GLU A 132 -36.17 15.60 7.87
C GLU A 132 -34.75 16.09 7.53
N VAL A 133 -34.21 15.55 6.43
CA VAL A 133 -33.33 16.32 5.53
C VAL A 133 -33.90 16.16 4.13
N ARG A 134 -34.91 16.98 3.83
CA ARG A 134 -35.11 17.65 2.54
C ARG A 134 -34.84 19.13 2.89
N THR A 135 -33.85 19.81 2.35
CA THR A 135 -33.59 20.09 0.92
C THR A 135 -32.10 20.31 0.67
#